data_AF-A0A9P6SPN7-F1
#
_entry.id   AF-A0A9P6SPN7-F1
#
_cell.length_a   1.000
_cell.length_b   1.000
_cell.length_c   1.000
_cell.angle_alpha   90.00
_cell.angle_beta   90.00
_cell.angle_gamma   90.00
#
_symmetry.space_group_name_H-M   'P 1'
#
loop_
_entity.id
_entity.type
_entity.pdbx_description
1 polymer ?
#
loop_
_entity_poly.entity_id
_entity_poly.type
_entity_poly.pdbx_seq_one_letter_code
_entity_poly.pdbx_strand_id
1 'polypeptide(L)'
;MLQRMSSFKPVRLANTVSQRINFETRAYLSNNSTTQDNSSEVGAVYKRLGVDLSDASLMTQAITHKSFSHGSVPTNERLGHLGRAFLELYITERKWDKVNSNKVLRSTVSLEITSDKLAKVARSMGIDEIMRWKSRSSSPSAKVGEDTVLAHTMEAIVGAVYHDKGSKAAREVITKHIYPY
;
A
#
# COMPACT_ATOMS: atom_id res chain seq x y z
N MET A 1 -27.02 42.64 13.40
CA MET A 1 -27.27 41.75 12.25
C MET A 1 -26.50 40.45 12.48
N LEU A 2 -27.11 39.48 13.17
CA LEU A 2 -26.57 38.13 13.41
C LEU A 2 -27.74 37.15 13.26
N GLN A 3 -27.71 36.29 12.24
CA GLN A 3 -28.76 35.30 11.98
C GLN A 3 -28.22 33.89 12.25
N ARG A 4 -29.01 33.11 13.01
CA ARG A 4 -28.71 31.80 13.57
C ARG A 4 -28.89 30.65 12.55
N MET A 5 -27.92 29.73 12.61
CA MET A 5 -27.95 28.26 12.46
C MET A 5 -29.24 27.60 11.90
N SER A 6 -29.10 26.85 10.80
CA SER A 6 -30.03 25.79 10.37
C SER A 6 -29.41 24.40 10.59
N SER A 7 -30.18 23.49 11.19
CA SER A 7 -29.79 22.12 11.50
C SER A 7 -29.99 21.18 10.31
N PHE A 8 -28.99 20.38 9.95
CA PHE A 8 -29.15 19.24 9.06
C PHE A 8 -29.54 17.98 9.86
N LYS A 9 -30.66 17.34 9.47
CA LYS A 9 -31.03 15.98 9.94
C LYS A 9 -30.61 14.94 8.88
N PRO A 10 -30.02 13.80 9.27
CA PRO A 10 -29.69 12.74 8.31
C PRO A 10 -30.92 11.87 7.97
N VAL A 11 -31.05 11.53 6.68
CA VAL A 11 -32.07 10.63 6.12
C VAL A 11 -31.67 9.17 6.38
N ARG A 12 -32.59 8.37 6.94
CA ARG A 12 -32.42 6.91 7.11
C ARG A 12 -32.79 6.17 5.81
N LEU A 13 -31.84 5.46 5.22
CA LEU A 13 -32.08 4.39 4.25
C LEU A 13 -31.25 3.16 4.62
N ALA A 14 -31.77 2.35 5.54
CA ALA A 14 -31.24 1.02 5.82
C ALA A 14 -32.45 0.10 5.97
N ASN A 15 -32.60 -0.88 5.08
CA ASN A 15 -33.11 -2.23 5.38
C ASN A 15 -33.34 -3.13 4.15
N THR A 16 -33.25 -2.63 2.91
CA THR A 16 -33.50 -3.49 1.73
C THR A 16 -32.22 -4.07 1.09
N VAL A 17 -31.04 -3.50 1.38
CA VAL A 17 -29.76 -3.93 0.79
C VAL A 17 -29.14 -5.13 1.52
N SER A 18 -29.36 -5.26 2.83
CA SER A 18 -28.74 -6.31 3.66
C SER A 18 -29.14 -7.74 3.30
N GLN A 19 -30.31 -7.96 2.70
CA GLN A 19 -30.77 -9.33 2.40
C GLN A 19 -30.21 -9.89 1.09
N ARG A 20 -29.87 -9.06 0.09
CA ARG A 20 -29.23 -9.53 -1.15
C ARG A 20 -27.74 -9.83 -0.98
N ILE A 21 -27.05 -9.08 -0.10
CA ILE A 21 -25.63 -9.31 0.22
C ILE A 21 -25.42 -10.72 0.79
N ASN A 22 -26.34 -11.22 1.64
CA ASN A 22 -26.17 -12.49 2.33
C ASN A 22 -26.25 -13.73 1.41
N PHE A 23 -26.93 -13.64 0.25
CA PHE A 23 -27.09 -14.78 -0.65
C PHE A 23 -25.90 -14.93 -1.61
N GLU A 24 -25.37 -13.83 -2.13
CA GLU A 24 -24.17 -13.84 -2.99
C GLU A 24 -22.88 -14.12 -2.19
N THR A 25 -22.84 -13.71 -0.91
CA THR A 25 -21.69 -13.97 -0.02
C THR A 25 -21.47 -15.47 0.22
N ARG A 26 -22.55 -16.27 0.32
CA ARG A 26 -22.45 -17.73 0.55
C ARG A 26 -21.92 -18.51 -0.66
N ALA A 27 -22.20 -18.04 -1.87
CA ALA A 27 -21.70 -18.70 -3.09
C ALA A 27 -20.22 -18.35 -3.38
N TYR A 28 -19.75 -17.17 -2.97
CA TYR A 28 -18.36 -16.74 -3.18
C TYR A 28 -17.36 -17.42 -2.23
N LEU A 29 -17.80 -17.80 -1.02
CA LEU A 29 -16.99 -18.52 -0.03
C LEU A 29 -16.67 -19.97 -0.44
N SER A 30 -17.26 -20.50 -1.51
CA SER A 30 -17.08 -21.89 -1.93
C SER A 30 -15.88 -22.12 -2.85
N ASN A 31 -15.37 -21.10 -3.57
CA ASN A 31 -14.52 -21.36 -4.75
C ASN A 31 -13.19 -20.58 -4.81
N ASN A 32 -12.74 -19.91 -3.75
CA ASN A 32 -11.36 -19.42 -3.65
C ASN A 32 -10.96 -19.27 -2.19
N SER A 33 -10.31 -20.30 -1.67
CA SER A 33 -9.67 -20.35 -0.37
C SER A 33 -8.49 -19.37 -0.26
N THR A 34 -8.78 -18.10 0.08
CA THR A 34 -7.85 -17.19 0.78
C THR A 34 -8.63 -16.08 1.52
N THR A 35 -9.52 -16.49 2.42
CA THR A 35 -10.12 -15.63 3.45
C THR A 35 -9.72 -16.14 4.84
N GLN A 36 -8.42 -16.42 5.00
CA GLN A 36 -7.83 -16.59 6.32
C GLN A 36 -7.46 -15.19 6.85
N ASP A 37 -7.73 -14.98 8.13
CA ASP A 37 -7.32 -13.80 8.87
C ASP A 37 -5.79 -13.82 9.01
N ASN A 38 -5.10 -13.32 7.98
CA ASN A 38 -3.64 -13.34 7.87
C ASN A 38 -2.94 -12.35 8.83
N SER A 39 -3.62 -11.87 9.88
CA SER A 39 -3.10 -10.87 10.82
C SER A 39 -1.76 -11.29 11.45
N SER A 40 -1.56 -12.59 11.68
CA SER A 40 -0.29 -13.12 12.20
C SER A 40 0.86 -13.04 11.19
N GLU A 41 0.64 -13.35 9.91
CA GLU A 41 1.67 -13.26 8.87
C GLU A 41 1.98 -11.79 8.52
N VAL A 42 0.95 -10.94 8.49
CA VAL A 42 1.12 -9.48 8.32
C VAL A 42 1.99 -8.92 9.43
N GLY A 43 1.69 -9.26 10.69
CA GLY A 43 2.53 -8.88 11.82
C GLY A 43 3.97 -9.38 11.69
N ALA A 44 4.19 -10.60 11.16
CA ALA A 44 5.52 -11.14 10.93
C ALA A 44 6.30 -10.37 9.85
N VAL A 45 5.65 -9.92 8.78
CA VAL A 45 6.28 -9.06 7.75
C VAL A 45 6.68 -7.70 8.34
N TYR A 46 5.81 -7.06 9.13
CA TYR A 46 6.12 -5.79 9.78
C TYR A 46 7.24 -5.92 10.84
N LYS A 47 7.28 -7.04 11.56
CA LYS A 47 8.43 -7.38 12.43
C LYS A 47 9.73 -7.53 11.64
N ARG A 48 9.72 -8.16 10.47
CA ARG A 48 10.90 -8.25 9.58
C ARG A 48 11.34 -6.88 9.04
N LEU A 49 10.38 -6.01 8.72
CA LEU A 49 10.64 -4.59 8.41
C LEU A 49 11.30 -3.86 9.59
N GLY A 50 11.09 -4.34 10.82
CA GLY A 50 11.55 -3.69 12.04
C GLY A 50 10.66 -2.52 12.42
N VAL A 51 9.39 -2.54 12.02
CA VAL A 51 8.44 -1.46 12.26
C VAL A 51 7.23 -1.99 13.00
N ASP A 52 6.87 -1.29 14.07
CA ASP A 52 5.66 -1.54 14.84
C ASP A 52 4.70 -0.36 14.67
N LEU A 53 3.71 -0.50 13.80
CA LEU A 53 2.70 0.55 13.55
C LEU A 53 1.72 0.60 14.72
N SER A 54 1.28 1.80 15.08
CA SER A 54 0.35 2.02 16.21
C SER A 54 -1.04 1.43 15.96
N ASP A 55 -1.42 1.27 14.69
CA ASP A 55 -2.70 0.71 14.25
C ASP A 55 -2.46 -0.46 13.29
N ALA A 56 -2.88 -1.66 13.70
CA ALA A 56 -2.80 -2.87 12.88
C ALA A 56 -3.65 -2.76 11.60
N SER A 57 -4.72 -1.96 11.61
CA SER A 57 -5.54 -1.73 10.42
C SER A 57 -4.75 -1.03 9.30
N LEU A 58 -3.78 -0.19 9.67
CA LEU A 58 -2.88 0.49 8.73
C LEU A 58 -1.92 -0.50 8.04
N MET A 59 -1.47 -1.53 8.76
CA MET A 59 -0.67 -2.62 8.20
C MET A 59 -1.44 -3.35 7.10
N THR A 60 -2.68 -3.71 7.38
CA THR A 60 -3.59 -4.37 6.43
C THR A 60 -3.95 -3.46 5.26
N GLN A 61 -4.20 -2.17 5.52
CA GLN A 61 -4.50 -1.21 4.47
C GLN A 61 -3.34 -1.08 3.47
N ALA A 62 -2.09 -0.98 3.95
CA ALA A 62 -0.91 -0.81 3.10
C ALA A 62 -0.70 -1.97 2.11
N ILE A 63 -1.10 -3.19 2.47
CA ILE A 63 -0.99 -4.39 1.62
C ILE A 63 -2.26 -4.68 0.79
N THR A 64 -3.27 -3.81 0.85
CA THR A 64 -4.54 -4.00 0.15
C THR A 64 -4.63 -3.16 -1.12
N HIS A 65 -4.47 -3.81 -2.26
CA HIS A 65 -4.60 -3.17 -3.57
C HIS A 65 -6.08 -2.95 -3.95
N LYS A 66 -6.38 -1.93 -4.75
CA LYS A 66 -7.76 -1.62 -5.18
C LYS A 66 -8.50 -2.72 -5.94
N SER A 67 -7.76 -3.65 -6.57
CA SER A 67 -8.39 -4.80 -7.23
C SER A 67 -8.96 -5.82 -6.24
N PHE A 68 -8.58 -5.73 -4.96
CA PHE A 68 -9.15 -6.53 -3.89
C PHE A 68 -10.54 -6.02 -3.49
N SER A 69 -11.50 -6.94 -3.32
CA SER A 69 -12.89 -6.64 -2.91
C SER A 69 -13.55 -5.50 -3.70
N HIS A 70 -13.17 -5.31 -4.98
CA HIS A 70 -13.62 -4.19 -5.80
C HIS A 70 -13.43 -2.80 -5.16
N GLY A 71 -12.44 -2.64 -4.27
CA GLY A 71 -12.18 -1.37 -3.57
C GLY A 71 -13.22 -1.00 -2.50
N SER A 72 -14.06 -1.95 -2.06
CA SER A 72 -15.05 -1.74 -1.00
C SER A 72 -14.45 -1.61 0.40
N VAL A 73 -13.13 -1.82 0.52
CA VAL A 73 -12.35 -1.68 1.76
C VAL A 73 -11.28 -0.60 1.57
N PRO A 74 -10.75 0.00 2.65
CA PRO A 74 -9.63 0.92 2.54
C PRO A 74 -8.46 0.32 1.75
N THR A 75 -8.01 1.04 0.72
CA THR A 75 -6.94 0.59 -0.19
C THR A 75 -5.63 1.33 0.11
N ASN A 76 -4.56 0.81 -0.47
CA ASN A 76 -3.22 1.34 -0.31
C ASN A 76 -2.90 2.55 -1.20
N GLU A 77 -3.79 3.02 -2.07
CA GLU A 77 -3.47 4.05 -3.08
C GLU A 77 -2.98 5.38 -2.46
N ARG A 78 -3.63 5.86 -1.39
CA ARG A 78 -3.23 7.10 -0.71
C ARG A 78 -1.89 6.95 0.01
N LEU A 79 -1.66 5.80 0.63
CA LEU A 79 -0.40 5.48 1.30
C LEU A 79 0.73 5.31 0.28
N GLY A 80 0.46 4.63 -0.83
CA GLY A 80 1.40 4.46 -1.94
C GLY A 80 1.82 5.80 -2.54
N HIS A 81 0.87 6.72 -2.74
CA HIS A 81 1.20 8.07 -3.19
C HIS A 81 2.12 8.82 -2.21
N LEU A 82 1.80 8.78 -0.91
CA LEU A 82 2.62 9.40 0.14
C LEU A 82 4.03 8.80 0.20
N GLY A 83 4.13 7.46 0.22
CA GLY A 83 5.42 6.78 0.32
C GLY A 83 6.27 6.93 -0.94
N ARG A 84 5.66 6.96 -2.13
CA ARG A 84 6.35 7.27 -3.38
C ARG A 84 6.95 8.68 -3.36
N ALA A 85 6.16 9.69 -3.00
CA ALA A 85 6.64 11.06 -2.91
C ALA A 85 7.81 11.18 -1.92
N PHE A 86 7.74 10.43 -0.81
CA PHE A 86 8.81 10.40 0.18
C PHE A 86 10.07 9.67 -0.31
N LEU A 87 9.92 8.56 -1.04
CA LEU A 87 11.04 7.86 -1.70
C LEU A 87 11.74 8.77 -2.71
N GLU A 88 10.98 9.46 -3.55
CA GLU A 88 11.51 10.42 -4.53
C GLU A 88 12.30 11.53 -3.83
N LEU A 89 11.78 12.09 -2.74
CA LEU A 89 12.49 13.07 -1.91
C LEU A 89 13.79 12.49 -1.33
N TYR A 90 13.74 11.33 -0.69
CA TYR A 90 14.90 10.71 -0.04
C TYR A 90 16.05 10.45 -1.04
N ILE A 91 15.73 9.93 -2.22
CA ILE A 91 16.75 9.68 -3.25
C ILE A 91 17.29 10.99 -3.81
N THR A 92 16.40 11.97 -4.00
CA THR A 92 16.80 13.33 -4.43
C THR A 92 17.80 13.93 -3.45
N GLU A 93 17.52 13.89 -2.14
CA GLU A 93 18.44 14.33 -1.09
C GLU A 93 19.80 13.61 -1.18
N ARG A 94 19.81 12.27 -1.35
CA ARG A 94 21.05 11.47 -1.44
C ARG A 94 21.91 11.76 -2.68
N LYS A 95 21.31 12.27 -3.75
CA LYS A 95 21.97 12.52 -5.04
C LYS A 95 22.23 14.01 -5.29
N TRP A 96 21.70 14.90 -4.44
CA TRP A 96 21.74 16.36 -4.61
C TRP A 96 23.15 16.87 -4.92
N ASP A 97 24.13 16.57 -4.06
CA ASP A 97 25.51 17.02 -4.23
C ASP A 97 26.32 16.18 -5.22
N LYS A 98 25.76 15.07 -5.73
CA LYS A 98 26.43 14.12 -6.63
C LYS A 98 26.10 14.39 -8.10
N VAL A 99 25.10 15.23 -8.36
CA VAL A 99 24.53 15.42 -9.69
C VAL A 99 24.28 16.90 -9.97
N ASN A 100 25.01 17.45 -10.93
CA ASN A 100 24.98 18.90 -11.22
C ASN A 100 23.90 19.32 -12.24
N SER A 101 23.01 18.41 -12.65
CA SER A 101 22.00 18.68 -13.67
C SER A 101 20.63 18.14 -13.25
N ASN A 102 19.61 18.99 -13.30
CA ASN A 102 18.22 18.61 -13.03
C ASN A 102 17.74 17.45 -13.91
N LYS A 103 18.18 17.39 -15.18
CA LYS A 103 17.83 16.29 -16.08
C LYS A 103 18.41 14.97 -15.57
N VAL A 104 19.69 14.98 -15.19
CA VAL A 104 20.37 13.80 -14.67
C VAL A 104 19.75 13.39 -13.33
N LEU A 105 19.50 14.33 -12.42
CA LEU A 105 18.90 14.07 -11.11
C LEU A 105 17.54 13.36 -11.25
N ARG A 106 16.65 13.90 -12.09
CA ARG A 106 15.33 13.28 -12.37
C ARG A 106 15.48 11.88 -12.95
N SER A 107 16.39 11.69 -13.92
CA SER A 107 16.62 10.37 -14.51
C SER A 107 17.18 9.37 -13.50
N THR A 108 18.10 9.79 -12.63
CA THR A 108 18.65 8.96 -11.57
C THR A 108 17.55 8.56 -10.58
N VAL A 109 16.73 9.49 -10.11
CA VAL A 109 15.62 9.17 -9.19
C VAL A 109 14.67 8.15 -9.82
N SER A 110 14.27 8.35 -11.08
CA SER A 110 13.39 7.40 -11.80
C SER A 110 14.01 6.01 -11.98
N LEU A 111 15.32 5.91 -12.22
CA LEU A 111 16.03 4.63 -12.36
C LEU A 111 16.18 3.89 -11.02
N GLU A 112 16.09 4.60 -9.90
CA GLU A 112 16.20 4.01 -8.57
C GLU A 112 14.86 3.47 -8.07
N ILE A 113 13.73 4.06 -8.51
CA ILE A 113 12.36 3.67 -8.12
C ILE A 113 11.65 2.97 -9.29
N THR A 114 12.12 1.79 -9.66
CA THR A 114 11.48 0.96 -10.70
C THR A 114 10.63 -0.15 -10.08
N SER A 115 9.57 -0.57 -10.79
CA SER A 115 8.71 -1.65 -10.31
C SER A 115 9.49 -2.95 -10.08
N ASP A 116 10.44 -3.28 -10.96
CA ASP A 116 11.30 -4.46 -10.81
C ASP A 116 12.14 -4.42 -9.51
N LYS A 117 12.79 -3.27 -9.22
CA LYS A 117 13.61 -3.11 -8.00
C LYS A 117 12.75 -3.24 -6.75
N LEU A 118 11.64 -2.51 -6.68
CA LEU A 118 10.77 -2.52 -5.51
C LEU A 118 10.05 -3.86 -5.33
N ALA A 119 9.64 -4.52 -6.42
CA ALA A 119 9.03 -5.85 -6.36
C ALA A 119 10.01 -6.91 -5.86
N LYS A 120 11.30 -6.83 -6.24
CA LYS A 120 12.35 -7.72 -5.72
C LYS A 120 12.52 -7.55 -4.21
N VAL A 121 12.56 -6.31 -3.73
CA VAL A 121 12.58 -6.02 -2.28
C VAL A 121 11.32 -6.56 -1.63
N ALA A 122 10.14 -6.30 -2.20
CA ALA A 122 8.87 -6.77 -1.62
C ALA A 122 8.85 -8.30 -1.43
N ARG A 123 9.32 -9.06 -2.42
CA ARG A 123 9.41 -10.52 -2.36
C ARG A 123 10.45 -11.02 -1.35
N SER A 124 11.60 -10.38 -1.24
CA SER A 124 12.59 -10.78 -0.21
C SER A 124 12.04 -10.60 1.20
N MET A 125 11.04 -9.74 1.37
CA MET A 125 10.31 -9.52 2.61
C MET A 125 9.03 -10.36 2.75
N GLY A 126 8.73 -11.24 1.80
CA GLY A 126 7.52 -12.09 1.78
C GLY A 126 6.21 -11.29 1.67
N ILE A 127 6.24 -10.10 1.07
CA ILE A 127 5.04 -9.27 0.88
C ILE A 127 4.10 -9.90 -0.15
N ASP A 128 4.63 -10.61 -1.13
CA ASP A 128 3.88 -11.36 -2.14
C ASP A 128 2.95 -12.42 -1.56
N GLU A 129 3.31 -13.00 -0.42
CA GLU A 129 2.51 -14.02 0.27
C GLU A 129 1.31 -13.41 1.01
N ILE A 130 1.40 -12.15 1.44
CA ILE A 130 0.37 -11.48 2.26
C ILE A 130 -0.42 -10.42 1.48
N MET A 131 0.05 -10.02 0.30
CA MET A 131 -0.55 -8.99 -0.53
C MET A 131 -1.98 -9.35 -0.92
N ARG A 132 -2.92 -8.43 -0.65
CA ARG A 132 -4.34 -8.62 -0.97
C ARG A 132 -4.63 -7.96 -2.32
N TRP A 133 -4.72 -8.78 -3.36
CA TRP A 133 -4.97 -8.32 -4.72
C TRP A 133 -5.65 -9.40 -5.56
N LYS A 134 -6.14 -9.02 -6.73
CA LYS A 134 -6.65 -9.94 -7.76
C LYS A 134 -5.95 -9.66 -9.08
N SER A 135 -5.39 -10.71 -9.69
CA SER A 135 -4.80 -10.61 -11.01
C SER A 135 -5.87 -10.41 -12.09
N ARG A 136 -5.53 -9.62 -13.11
CA ARG A 136 -6.40 -9.36 -14.27
C ARG A 136 -6.37 -10.49 -15.30
N SER A 137 -5.34 -11.32 -15.31
CA SER A 137 -5.12 -12.40 -16.28
C SER A 137 -4.23 -13.50 -15.68
N SER A 138 -4.22 -14.69 -16.29
CA SER A 138 -3.31 -15.80 -15.96
C SER A 138 -2.10 -15.90 -16.91
N SER A 139 -1.93 -14.95 -17.84
CA SER A 139 -0.84 -14.93 -18.83
C SER A 139 0.49 -14.43 -18.23
N PRO A 140 1.62 -14.48 -18.96
CA PRO A 140 2.88 -13.85 -18.51
C PRO A 140 2.75 -12.36 -18.15
N SER A 141 1.79 -11.64 -18.75
CA SER A 141 1.45 -10.25 -18.37
C SER A 141 0.93 -10.14 -16.94
N ALA A 142 0.45 -11.23 -16.34
CA ALA A 142 0.05 -11.29 -14.93
C ALA A 142 1.23 -11.02 -14.00
N LYS A 143 2.42 -11.54 -14.32
CA LYS A 143 3.63 -11.34 -13.51
C LYS A 143 4.11 -9.89 -13.54
N VAL A 144 4.05 -9.24 -14.70
CA VAL A 144 4.33 -7.79 -14.82
C VAL A 144 3.30 -6.96 -14.03
N GLY A 145 2.03 -7.39 -14.07
CA GLY A 145 0.98 -6.82 -13.24
C GLY A 145 1.29 -6.96 -11.75
N GLU A 146 1.68 -8.17 -11.32
CA GLU A 146 2.07 -8.48 -9.95
C GLU A 146 3.27 -7.65 -9.48
N ASP A 147 4.33 -7.52 -10.29
CA ASP A 147 5.48 -6.66 -9.97
C ASP A 147 5.06 -5.21 -9.73
N THR A 148 4.11 -4.72 -10.52
CA THR A 148 3.58 -3.36 -10.35
C THR A 148 2.80 -3.23 -9.05
N VAL A 149 2.00 -4.23 -8.68
CA VAL A 149 1.25 -4.21 -7.41
C VAL A 149 2.19 -4.36 -6.22
N LEU A 150 3.21 -5.21 -6.30
CA LEU A 150 4.22 -5.39 -5.26
C LEU A 150 5.03 -4.12 -5.03
N ALA A 151 5.49 -3.48 -6.11
CA ALA A 151 6.20 -2.21 -6.03
C ALA A 151 5.35 -1.14 -5.36
N HIS A 152 4.08 -0.99 -5.77
CA HIS A 152 3.16 -0.04 -5.16
C HIS A 152 2.84 -0.36 -3.70
N THR A 153 2.77 -1.65 -3.36
CA THR A 153 2.60 -2.11 -1.98
C THR A 153 3.81 -1.73 -1.12
N MET A 154 5.03 -1.85 -1.66
CA MET A 154 6.23 -1.40 -0.97
C MET A 154 6.24 0.13 -0.77
N GLU A 155 5.85 0.90 -1.78
CA GLU A 155 5.63 2.35 -1.64
C GLU A 155 4.60 2.63 -0.53
N ALA A 156 3.50 1.89 -0.49
CA ALA A 156 2.45 2.08 0.51
C ALA A 156 2.87 1.72 1.92
N ILE A 157 3.72 0.70 2.10
CA ILE A 157 4.32 0.38 3.39
C ILE A 157 5.17 1.56 3.86
N VAL A 158 6.05 2.11 3.02
CA VAL A 158 6.83 3.32 3.35
C VAL A 158 5.90 4.47 3.74
N GLY A 159 4.81 4.67 3.00
CA GLY A 159 3.80 5.68 3.30
C GLY A 159 3.08 5.46 4.62
N ALA A 160 2.77 4.21 4.98
CA ALA A 160 2.18 3.84 6.25
C ALA A 160 3.12 4.16 7.43
N VAL A 161 4.41 3.81 7.30
CA VAL A 161 5.42 4.15 8.31
C VAL A 161 5.57 5.67 8.44
N TYR A 162 5.63 6.40 7.32
CA TYR A 162 5.69 7.86 7.35
C TYR A 162 4.46 8.45 8.04
N HIS A 163 3.27 7.96 7.71
CA HIS A 163 2.01 8.46 8.26
C HIS A 163 1.90 8.27 9.77
N ASP A 164 2.32 7.12 10.28
CA ASP A 164 2.19 6.77 11.70
C ASP A 164 3.39 7.22 12.56
N LYS A 165 4.62 7.06 12.06
CA LYS A 165 5.86 7.27 12.82
C LYS A 165 6.72 8.44 12.33
N GLY A 166 6.33 9.08 11.23
CA GLY A 166 7.02 10.25 10.67
C GLY A 166 8.24 9.91 9.81
N SER A 167 8.91 10.96 9.34
CA SER A 167 9.98 10.89 8.34
C SER A 167 11.21 10.10 8.78
N LYS A 168 11.58 10.18 10.06
CA LYS A 168 12.76 9.49 10.59
C LYS A 168 12.62 7.96 10.45
N ALA A 169 11.52 7.39 10.93
CA ALA A 169 11.26 5.96 10.84
C ALA A 169 11.15 5.49 9.38
N ALA A 170 10.50 6.29 8.52
CA ALA A 170 10.41 5.98 7.10
C ALA A 170 11.80 5.96 6.42
N ARG A 171 12.71 6.88 6.76
CA ARG A 171 14.10 6.87 6.26
C ARG A 171 14.85 5.61 6.70
N GLU A 172 14.67 5.16 7.93
CA GLU A 172 15.32 3.95 8.44
C GLU A 172 14.88 2.72 7.63
N VAL A 173 13.58 2.58 7.35
CA VAL A 173 13.04 1.51 6.49
C VAL A 173 13.66 1.57 5.08
N ILE A 174 13.66 2.75 4.45
CA ILE A 174 14.21 2.92 3.11
C ILE A 174 15.70 2.54 3.08
N THR A 175 16.47 3.05 4.05
CA THR A 175 17.93 2.82 4.14
C THR A 175 18.25 1.35 4.38
N LYS A 176 17.45 0.66 5.20
CA LYS A 176 17.71 -0.73 5.57
C LYS A 176 17.34 -1.72 4.46
N HIS A 177 16.22 -1.47 3.76
CA HIS A 177 15.61 -2.50 2.91
C HIS A 177 15.58 -2.14 1.42
N ILE A 178 15.45 -0.87 1.06
CA ILE A 178 15.30 -0.44 -0.35
C ILE A 178 16.65 0.01 -0.93
N TYR A 179 17.41 0.76 -0.14
CA TYR A 179 18.78 1.20 -0.48
C TYR A 179 19.75 0.83 0.63
N PRO A 180 19.92 -0.48 0.96
CA PRO A 180 21.09 -0.89 1.70
C PRO A 180 22.30 -0.48 0.84
N TYR A 181 23.31 0.14 1.45
CA TYR A 181 24.51 0.73 0.82
C TYR A 181 24.29 2.16 0.24
#